data_AF-A0A8H3GJZ0-F1
#
_entry.id   AF-A0A8H3GJZ0-F1
#
_cell.length_a   1.000
_cell.length_b   1.000
_cell.length_c   1.000
_cell.angle_alpha   90.00
_cell.angle_beta   90.00
_cell.angle_gamma   90.00
#
_symmetry.space_group_name_H-M   'P 1'
#
loop_
_entity.id
_entity.type
_entity.pdbx_description
1 polymer ?
#
loop_
_entity_poly.entity_id
_entity_poly.type
_entity_poly.pdbx_seq_one_letter_code
_entity_poly.pdbx_strand_id
1 'polypeptide(L)'
;MPKFASLSSAGVNNKRMKFFSDWGEGPVFDWYRALHASGADVVDRLQIRVENNGIPHRFVVAFLPEGKYARFDRRPLTREPGPMLVEAFGVAQAREAADDYDELTDAAFKTLEKTTTCEMNLKMPSNTTLLHIISACFSLSRDSHAGCYHLLKYNCYFFSWTVVMIVSRHTHQLLMPSPTRVVQRLTPKVKNLTESLTSKVIERLLDAISWGLTVFREKFGRKLDKGLGKRELFFWKIPIATINWVLRLFFTGIFRSLHGAEKTLRARIEDTIKKHLVPVITSVLNYQSTATEEQIKQRLWVDDFSEDFRDLIHGKILQIFWSTALETLAADYGRTKGEQLITKFKNHPKLSGRLKYHICGKNILQIIQMLNDGLIAAMFASRDKFNELERSQALPSDPKEMLKMVFEEAFKAGNEASALAAQEVIENTRDAINNPLRDDMWKEVWAVWDDIWVQIRTRTHTMIGELVDQILTDMAQIAVLDIMEEIRGGDTTKAAPANGFTSPDAVTPLIEIQKEIHRYIRSAPIIEGSNTADVASLHSAMTRAWIHSRDTYKPLTKVM
;
A
#
# COMPACT_ATOMS: atom_id res chain seq x y z
N MET A 1 9.49 53.28 16.48
CA MET A 1 8.93 51.91 16.55
C MET A 1 7.43 52.01 16.74
N PRO A 2 6.60 51.38 15.88
CA PRO A 2 5.17 51.39 16.11
C PRO A 2 4.88 50.54 17.36
N LYS A 3 4.11 51.08 18.30
CA LYS A 3 3.56 50.30 19.41
C LYS A 3 2.66 49.22 18.80
N PHE A 4 3.02 47.95 18.96
CA PHE A 4 2.08 46.85 18.82
C PHE A 4 1.06 46.97 19.96
N ALA A 5 0.08 47.85 19.78
CA ALA A 5 -1.07 47.92 20.65
C ALA A 5 -1.79 46.57 20.56
N SER A 6 -1.90 45.91 21.70
CA SER A 6 -2.70 44.72 21.92
C SER A 6 -4.08 44.92 21.29
N LEU A 7 -4.32 44.24 20.16
CA LEU A 7 -5.66 43.99 19.63
C LEU A 7 -6.35 42.98 20.56
N SER A 8 -6.64 43.39 21.79
CA SER A 8 -7.81 42.86 22.46
C SER A 8 -8.98 43.46 21.72
N SER A 9 -9.65 42.66 20.90
CA SER A 9 -11.00 42.98 20.43
C SER A 9 -11.81 43.41 21.65
N ALA A 10 -12.10 44.71 21.76
CA ALA A 10 -12.86 45.28 22.84
C ALA A 10 -14.21 44.54 22.91
N GLY A 11 -14.45 43.80 24.00
CA GLY A 11 -15.71 43.08 24.25
C GLY A 11 -15.64 41.55 24.32
N VAL A 12 -14.46 40.93 24.24
CA VAL A 12 -14.32 39.45 24.37
C VAL A 12 -13.93 39.11 25.81
N ASN A 13 -14.78 38.35 26.50
CA ASN A 13 -14.61 37.99 27.91
C ASN A 13 -13.98 36.60 28.04
N ASN A 14 -12.80 36.42 27.43
CA ASN A 14 -12.08 35.14 27.37
C ASN A 14 -12.00 34.46 28.74
N LYS A 15 -12.68 33.33 28.89
CA LYS A 15 -12.59 32.45 30.06
C LYS A 15 -11.55 31.37 29.78
N ARG A 16 -10.65 31.13 30.72
CA ARG A 16 -9.64 30.05 30.61
C ARG A 16 -10.33 28.69 30.64
N MET A 17 -10.02 27.81 29.68
CA MET A 17 -10.33 26.39 29.74
C MET A 17 -9.43 25.70 30.77
N LYS A 18 -9.77 25.82 32.06
CA LYS A 18 -9.08 25.12 33.13
C LYS A 18 -9.63 23.70 33.27
N PHE A 19 -8.77 22.72 33.02
CA PHE A 19 -9.08 21.30 33.20
C PHE A 19 -8.42 20.78 34.47
N PHE A 20 -9.18 20.04 35.29
CA PHE A 20 -8.62 19.27 36.41
C PHE A 20 -8.16 17.89 35.93
N SER A 21 -7.53 17.11 36.82
CA SER A 21 -6.97 15.77 36.52
C SER A 21 -7.97 14.89 35.81
N ASP A 22 -9.22 14.94 36.24
CA ASP A 22 -10.26 14.01 35.85
C ASP A 22 -11.22 14.60 34.81
N TRP A 23 -11.69 13.74 33.92
CA TRP A 23 -12.67 14.09 32.89
C TRP A 23 -13.99 14.51 33.53
N GLY A 24 -14.57 15.63 33.08
CA GLY A 24 -15.83 16.14 33.59
C GLY A 24 -15.70 17.15 34.73
N GLU A 25 -14.48 17.43 35.20
CA GLU A 25 -14.22 18.37 36.29
C GLU A 25 -13.60 19.69 35.83
N GLY A 26 -14.10 20.79 36.41
CA GLY A 26 -13.58 22.14 36.20
C GLY A 26 -14.58 23.09 35.51
N PRO A 27 -14.24 24.40 35.46
CA PRO A 27 -15.17 25.46 35.08
C PRO A 27 -15.76 25.31 33.67
N VAL A 28 -15.00 24.75 32.73
CA VAL A 28 -15.45 24.54 31.35
C VAL A 28 -16.50 23.42 31.27
N PHE A 29 -16.44 22.41 32.13
CA PHE A 29 -17.47 21.38 32.22
C PHE A 29 -18.72 21.87 32.97
N ASP A 30 -18.57 22.74 33.97
CA ASP A 30 -19.71 23.41 34.60
C ASP A 30 -20.47 24.27 33.59
N TRP A 31 -19.73 25.03 32.79
CA TRP A 31 -20.26 25.78 31.67
C TRP A 31 -21.00 24.90 30.66
N TYR A 32 -20.39 23.78 30.25
CA TYR A 32 -21.04 22.81 29.36
C TYR A 32 -22.34 22.25 29.97
N ARG A 33 -22.33 21.84 31.25
CA ARG A 33 -23.51 21.31 31.93
C ARG A 33 -24.66 22.32 31.95
N ALA A 34 -24.37 23.60 32.16
CA ALA A 34 -25.38 24.65 32.12
C ALA A 34 -26.02 24.77 30.73
N LEU A 35 -25.22 24.75 29.66
CA LEU A 35 -25.74 24.78 28.28
C LEU A 35 -26.52 23.51 27.93
N HIS A 36 -25.99 22.33 28.32
CA HIS A 36 -26.63 21.05 28.08
C HIS A 36 -27.99 20.93 28.79
N ALA A 37 -28.10 21.43 30.03
CA ALA A 37 -29.37 21.47 30.76
C ALA A 37 -30.44 22.32 30.05
N SER A 38 -30.04 23.33 29.28
CA SER A 38 -30.93 24.14 28.44
C SER A 38 -31.13 23.60 27.01
N GLY A 39 -30.48 22.49 26.64
CA GLY A 39 -30.48 21.98 25.26
C GLY A 39 -29.73 22.84 24.25
N ALA A 40 -28.85 23.74 24.72
CA ALA A 40 -28.12 24.71 23.89
C ALA A 40 -26.68 24.29 23.57
N ASP A 41 -26.34 22.99 23.72
CA ASP A 41 -25.00 22.45 23.52
C ASP A 41 -24.78 21.76 22.17
N VAL A 42 -25.82 21.64 21.34
CA VAL A 42 -25.72 21.05 20.00
C VAL A 42 -24.94 22.00 19.08
N VAL A 43 -23.96 21.48 18.37
CA VAL A 43 -23.13 22.26 17.43
C VAL A 43 -23.64 22.00 16.01
N ASP A 44 -24.21 23.03 15.39
CA ASP A 44 -24.70 22.97 14.02
C ASP A 44 -23.57 23.09 13.00
N ARG A 45 -22.56 23.90 13.33
CA ARG A 45 -21.50 24.28 12.40
C ARG A 45 -20.22 24.63 13.15
N LEU A 46 -19.08 24.34 12.53
CA LEU A 46 -17.76 24.79 12.97
C LEU A 46 -17.13 25.71 11.92
N GLN A 47 -16.48 26.78 12.37
CA GLN A 47 -15.63 27.60 11.52
C GLN A 47 -14.22 27.70 12.05
N ILE A 48 -13.24 27.69 11.15
CA ILE A 48 -11.90 28.20 11.44
C ILE A 48 -11.83 29.60 10.85
N ARG A 49 -11.52 30.57 11.71
CA ARG A 49 -11.41 31.97 11.32
C ARG A 49 -10.04 32.50 11.67
N VAL A 50 -9.56 33.42 10.84
CA VAL A 50 -8.26 34.09 10.98
C VAL A 50 -8.47 35.59 11.10
N GLU A 51 -7.82 36.22 12.08
CA GLU A 51 -7.86 37.68 12.25
C GLU A 51 -7.19 38.39 11.05
N ASN A 52 -7.87 39.39 10.47
CA ASN A 52 -7.37 40.11 9.29
C ASN A 52 -6.23 41.08 9.63
N ASN A 53 -6.13 41.51 10.89
CA ASN A 53 -5.22 42.55 11.34
C ASN A 53 -4.17 41.98 12.30
N GLY A 54 -2.89 42.18 12.00
CA GLY A 54 -1.77 41.78 12.86
C GLY A 54 -1.18 40.41 12.50
N ILE A 55 -0.59 39.75 13.50
CA ILE A 55 -0.06 38.39 13.33
C ILE A 55 -1.26 37.45 13.16
N PRO A 56 -1.35 36.66 12.08
CA PRO A 56 -2.49 35.80 11.81
C PRO A 56 -2.78 34.86 12.98
N HIS A 57 -3.85 35.14 13.72
CA HIS A 57 -4.31 34.30 14.83
C HIS A 57 -5.55 33.54 14.39
N ARG A 58 -5.50 32.21 14.53
CA ARG A 58 -6.59 31.29 14.18
C ARG A 58 -7.32 30.81 15.41
N PHE A 59 -8.61 30.63 15.27
CA PHE A 59 -9.48 30.13 16.33
C PHE A 59 -10.69 29.41 15.74
N VAL A 60 -11.36 28.62 16.58
CA VAL A 60 -12.56 27.87 16.20
C VAL A 60 -13.79 28.61 16.69
N VAL A 61 -14.83 28.67 15.86
CA VAL A 61 -16.16 29.16 16.25
C VAL A 61 -17.17 28.04 16.07
N ALA A 62 -17.88 27.68 17.14
CA ALA A 62 -19.01 26.77 17.12
C ALA A 62 -20.32 27.55 17.07
N PHE A 63 -21.20 27.16 16.15
CA PHE A 63 -22.56 27.69 16.03
C PHE A 63 -23.49 26.80 16.83
N LEU A 64 -24.18 27.40 17.79
CA LEU A 64 -25.10 26.74 18.72
C LEU A 64 -26.55 27.14 18.38
N PRO A 65 -27.56 26.50 18.99
CA PRO A 65 -28.96 26.84 18.73
C PRO A 65 -29.26 28.29 19.15
N GLU A 66 -30.36 28.83 18.61
CA GLU A 66 -30.89 30.16 18.98
C GLU A 66 -29.94 31.34 18.70
N GLY A 67 -29.02 31.21 17.74
CA GLY A 67 -28.09 32.28 17.39
C GLY A 67 -26.98 32.50 18.43
N LYS A 68 -26.67 31.48 19.23
CA LYS A 68 -25.53 31.51 20.16
C LYS A 68 -24.27 31.03 19.45
N TYR A 69 -23.11 31.57 19.82
CA TYR A 69 -21.83 31.12 19.30
C TYR A 69 -20.82 30.95 20.43
N ALA A 70 -19.93 29.97 20.28
CA ALA A 70 -18.79 29.79 21.18
C ALA A 70 -17.48 29.89 20.41
N ARG A 71 -16.56 30.73 20.89
CA ARG A 71 -15.19 30.85 20.36
C ARG A 71 -14.25 30.01 21.22
N PHE A 72 -13.29 29.34 20.58
CA PHE A 72 -12.21 28.61 21.23
C PHE A 72 -10.88 29.03 20.64
N ASP A 73 -9.94 29.48 21.49
CA ASP A 73 -8.64 29.97 21.06
C ASP A 73 -7.49 29.39 21.89
N ARG A 74 -6.32 29.29 21.25
CA ARG A 74 -5.04 28.97 21.92
C ARG A 74 -4.06 30.11 21.74
N ARG A 75 -3.49 30.58 22.84
CA ARG A 75 -2.44 31.61 22.88
C ARG A 75 -1.32 31.15 23.82
N PRO A 76 -0.15 31.81 23.82
CA PRO A 76 0.78 31.64 24.94
C PRO A 76 0.22 32.34 26.18
N LEU A 77 0.44 31.76 27.37
CA LEU A 77 -0.03 32.36 28.63
C LEU A 77 0.56 33.75 28.84
N THR A 78 1.86 33.89 28.57
CA THR A 78 2.58 35.17 28.56
C THR A 78 2.61 35.75 27.15
N ARG A 79 1.92 36.88 26.95
CA ARG A 79 1.76 37.55 25.64
C ARG A 79 2.85 38.58 25.34
N GLU A 80 4.01 38.50 25.99
CA GLU A 80 5.07 39.47 25.81
C GLU A 80 5.60 39.45 24.36
N PRO A 81 5.76 40.62 23.69
CA PRO A 81 6.22 40.67 22.30
C PRO A 81 7.67 40.20 22.07
N GLY A 82 8.54 40.41 23.06
CA GLY A 82 9.97 40.10 22.97
C GLY A 82 10.27 38.61 22.73
N PRO A 83 9.70 37.70 23.53
CA PRO A 83 9.84 36.24 23.33
C PRO A 83 9.38 35.73 21.97
N MET A 84 8.32 36.32 21.38
CA MET A 84 7.83 35.88 20.06
C MET A 84 8.82 36.15 18.93
N LEU A 85 9.56 37.26 18.99
CA LEU A 85 10.62 37.58 18.02
C LEU A 85 11.79 36.59 18.14
N VAL A 86 12.21 36.26 19.36
CA VAL A 86 13.31 35.32 19.61
C VAL A 86 12.96 33.89 19.17
N GLU A 87 11.71 33.46 19.43
CA GLU A 87 11.20 32.16 18.98
C GLU A 87 11.12 32.08 17.45
N ALA A 88 10.76 33.17 16.77
CA ALA A 88 10.75 33.23 15.30
C ALA A 88 12.14 33.09 14.68
N PHE A 89 13.20 33.41 15.43
CA PHE A 89 14.61 33.22 15.01
C PHE A 89 15.22 31.89 15.49
N GLY A 90 14.39 30.94 15.95
CA GLY A 90 14.80 29.53 16.10
C GLY A 90 15.22 29.08 17.50
N VAL A 91 15.21 29.95 18.51
CA VAL A 91 15.36 29.52 19.92
C VAL A 91 13.97 29.18 20.46
N ALA A 92 13.45 28.02 20.08
CA ALA A 92 12.10 27.59 20.45
C ALA A 92 12.04 27.23 21.95
N GLN A 93 11.54 28.15 22.79
CA GLN A 93 11.20 27.83 24.17
C GLN A 93 9.72 27.42 24.26
N ALA A 94 9.45 26.29 24.91
CA ALA A 94 8.08 25.88 25.22
C ALA A 94 7.47 26.87 26.21
N ARG A 95 6.29 27.41 25.90
CA ARG A 95 5.52 28.24 26.83
C ARG A 95 4.30 27.49 27.30
N GLU A 96 3.77 27.86 28.46
CA GLU A 96 2.48 27.36 28.88
C GLU A 96 1.40 27.80 27.88
N ALA A 97 0.59 26.85 27.40
CA ALA A 97 -0.52 27.15 26.52
C ALA A 97 -1.68 27.75 27.33
N ALA A 98 -2.29 28.75 26.72
CA ALA A 98 -3.43 29.48 27.23
C ALA A 98 -4.61 29.19 26.31
N ASP A 99 -5.36 28.14 26.64
CA ASP A 99 -6.55 27.73 25.90
C ASP A 99 -7.77 28.43 26.53
N ASP A 100 -8.48 29.22 25.73
CA ASP A 100 -9.60 30.08 26.16
C ASP A 100 -10.88 29.73 25.41
N TYR A 101 -12.02 30.03 26.03
CA TYR A 101 -13.35 29.97 25.41
C TYR A 101 -14.15 31.25 25.72
N ASP A 102 -15.04 31.64 24.81
CA ASP A 102 -15.96 32.76 25.01
C ASP A 102 -17.32 32.53 24.35
N GLU A 103 -18.38 33.05 24.95
CA GLU A 103 -19.73 33.04 24.39
C GLU A 103 -19.96 34.37 23.67
N LEU A 104 -20.25 34.32 22.37
CA LEU A 104 -20.47 35.50 21.56
C LEU A 104 -21.96 35.77 21.43
N THR A 105 -22.34 37.05 21.57
CA THR A 105 -23.64 37.55 21.13
C THR A 105 -23.66 37.71 19.61
N ASP A 106 -24.85 37.80 19.01
CA ASP A 106 -25.00 38.12 17.58
C ASP A 106 -24.23 39.38 17.16
N ALA A 107 -24.23 40.42 18.01
CA ALA A 107 -23.50 41.66 17.73
C ALA A 107 -21.98 41.45 17.75
N ALA A 108 -21.48 40.67 18.71
CA ALA A 108 -20.07 40.30 18.80
C ALA A 108 -19.65 39.45 17.61
N PHE A 109 -20.46 38.46 17.22
CA PHE A 109 -20.19 37.61 16.06
C PHE A 109 -20.20 38.41 14.75
N LYS A 110 -21.17 39.32 14.52
CA LYS A 110 -21.17 40.21 13.33
C LYS A 110 -19.93 41.11 13.25
N THR A 111 -19.39 41.52 14.40
CA THR A 111 -18.14 42.28 14.45
C THR A 111 -16.94 41.39 14.12
N LEU A 112 -16.94 40.17 14.65
CA LEU A 112 -15.96 39.15 14.35
C LEU A 112 -15.94 38.84 12.84
N GLU A 113 -17.10 38.70 12.19
CA GLU A 113 -17.20 38.46 10.76
C GLU A 113 -16.55 39.54 9.90
N LYS A 114 -16.65 40.80 10.31
CA LYS A 114 -16.04 41.94 9.59
C LYS A 114 -14.52 42.03 9.77
N THR A 115 -14.00 41.46 10.85
CA THR A 115 -12.59 41.60 11.26
C THR A 115 -11.77 40.35 11.02
N THR A 116 -12.38 39.28 10.52
CA THR A 116 -11.75 37.98 10.31
C THR A 116 -12.18 37.37 9.00
N THR A 117 -11.32 36.54 8.42
CA THR A 117 -11.64 35.73 7.25
C THR A 117 -12.00 34.32 7.70
N CYS A 118 -13.03 33.73 7.10
CA CYS A 118 -13.39 32.33 7.30
C CYS A 118 -12.53 31.46 6.37
N GLU A 119 -11.61 30.66 6.93
CA GLU A 119 -10.79 29.73 6.15
C GLU A 119 -11.51 28.40 5.92
N MET A 120 -12.40 28.02 6.85
CA MET A 120 -13.16 26.78 6.80
C MET A 120 -14.52 26.96 7.46
N ASN A 121 -15.55 26.37 6.85
CA ASN A 121 -16.93 26.39 7.33
C ASN A 121 -17.55 25.00 7.16
N LEU A 122 -17.72 24.26 8.25
CA LEU A 122 -18.14 22.86 8.26
C LEU A 122 -19.51 22.70 8.89
N LYS A 123 -20.46 22.18 8.12
CA LYS A 123 -21.75 21.74 8.67
C LYS A 123 -21.53 20.44 9.43
N MET A 124 -21.96 20.42 10.68
CA MET A 124 -21.75 19.27 11.57
C MET A 124 -22.99 18.35 11.57
N PRO A 125 -22.80 17.03 11.77
CA PRO A 125 -23.90 16.11 12.07
C PRO A 125 -24.72 16.55 13.29
N SER A 126 -26.02 16.27 13.31
CA SER A 126 -26.95 16.72 14.36
C SER A 126 -26.66 16.16 15.76
N ASN A 127 -25.88 15.09 15.87
CA ASN A 127 -25.40 14.51 17.13
C ASN A 127 -24.11 15.17 17.65
N THR A 128 -23.59 16.19 16.97
CA THR A 128 -22.41 16.93 17.41
C THR A 128 -22.79 17.85 18.57
N THR A 129 -22.05 17.75 19.67
CA THR A 129 -22.21 18.60 20.86
C THR A 129 -20.91 19.32 21.21
N LEU A 130 -21.01 20.39 22.00
CA LEU A 130 -19.88 21.12 22.57
C LEU A 130 -18.91 20.21 23.34
N LEU A 131 -19.41 19.11 23.92
CA LEU A 131 -18.58 18.16 24.66
C LEU A 131 -17.49 17.52 23.78
N HIS A 132 -17.75 17.35 22.47
CA HIS A 132 -16.73 16.85 21.54
C HIS A 132 -15.58 17.86 21.37
N ILE A 133 -15.89 19.16 21.32
CA ILE A 133 -14.89 20.23 21.25
C ILE A 133 -14.08 20.26 22.55
N ILE A 134 -14.77 20.20 23.70
CA ILE A 134 -14.13 20.17 25.01
C ILE A 134 -13.24 18.94 25.17
N SER A 135 -13.66 17.78 24.63
CA SER A 135 -12.84 16.57 24.62
C SER A 135 -11.53 16.73 23.82
N ALA A 136 -11.61 17.39 22.66
CA ALA A 136 -10.43 17.71 21.88
C ALA A 136 -9.47 18.64 22.66
N CYS A 137 -10.00 19.73 23.24
CA CYS A 137 -9.22 20.68 24.04
C CYS A 137 -8.60 20.03 25.29
N PHE A 138 -9.37 19.22 26.03
CA PHE A 138 -8.89 18.46 27.18
C PHE A 138 -7.70 17.58 26.79
N SER A 139 -7.82 16.86 25.68
CA SER A 139 -6.78 15.94 25.22
C SER A 139 -5.53 16.67 24.74
N LEU A 140 -5.69 17.82 24.08
CA LEU A 140 -4.56 18.68 23.72
C LEU A 140 -3.83 19.20 24.96
N SER A 141 -4.56 19.59 26.01
CA SER A 141 -3.95 20.07 27.26
C SER A 141 -3.17 18.99 28.02
N ARG A 142 -3.48 17.70 27.75
CA ARG A 142 -2.86 16.53 28.38
C ARG A 142 -1.72 15.92 27.57
N ASP A 143 -1.60 16.25 26.28
CA ASP A 143 -0.49 15.75 25.46
C ASP A 143 0.83 16.35 25.93
N SER A 144 1.83 15.49 26.12
CA SER A 144 3.16 15.87 26.63
C SER A 144 3.89 16.91 25.78
N HIS A 145 3.51 17.04 24.51
CA HIS A 145 4.10 18.00 23.58
C HIS A 145 3.10 19.10 23.24
N ALA A 146 1.91 18.73 22.80
CA ALA A 146 0.88 19.68 22.36
C ALA A 146 0.16 20.39 23.51
N GLY A 147 0.40 20.04 24.78
CA GLY A 147 -0.08 20.78 25.95
C GLY A 147 0.62 22.11 26.17
N CYS A 148 1.77 22.33 25.53
CA CYS A 148 2.48 23.61 25.56
C CYS A 148 2.28 24.41 24.27
N TYR A 149 2.54 25.72 24.34
CA TYR A 149 2.54 26.61 23.20
C TYR A 149 3.95 26.68 22.61
N HIS A 150 4.06 26.26 21.34
CA HIS A 150 5.23 26.47 20.51
C HIS A 150 4.84 27.26 19.27
N LEU A 151 5.45 28.42 19.04
CA LEU A 151 5.10 29.31 17.93
C LEU A 151 5.15 28.63 16.56
N LEU A 152 6.10 27.72 16.35
CA LEU A 152 6.29 27.03 15.06
C LEU A 152 5.62 25.65 14.97
N LYS A 153 5.09 25.09 16.07
CA LYS A 153 4.55 23.72 16.09
C LYS A 153 3.13 23.65 16.68
N TYR A 154 2.98 23.90 17.98
CA TYR A 154 1.72 23.70 18.72
C TYR A 154 1.02 25.02 19.04
N ASN A 155 0.98 25.93 18.05
CA ASN A 155 0.39 27.26 18.17
C ASN A 155 -1.14 27.25 17.94
N CYS A 156 -1.72 28.44 17.75
CA CYS A 156 -3.14 28.61 17.42
C CYS A 156 -3.57 27.93 16.11
N TYR A 157 -2.68 27.83 15.12
CA TYR A 157 -2.94 27.12 13.87
C TYR A 157 -3.09 25.63 14.11
N PHE A 158 -2.12 24.99 14.78
CA PHE A 158 -2.21 23.57 15.10
C PHE A 158 -3.45 23.25 15.95
N PHE A 159 -3.73 24.10 16.95
CA PHE A 159 -4.91 23.94 17.81
C PHE A 159 -6.21 23.95 17.01
N SER A 160 -6.46 24.97 16.18
CA SER A 160 -7.74 25.10 15.46
C SER A 160 -8.01 23.91 14.54
N TRP A 161 -6.99 23.49 13.80
CA TRP A 161 -7.10 22.35 12.88
C TRP A 161 -7.24 21.02 13.63
N THR A 162 -6.54 20.84 14.74
CA THR A 162 -6.63 19.62 15.56
C THR A 162 -7.98 19.47 16.22
N VAL A 163 -8.54 20.56 16.76
CA VAL A 163 -9.90 20.55 17.33
C VAL A 163 -10.92 20.14 16.27
N VAL A 164 -10.89 20.77 15.10
CA VAL A 164 -11.82 20.44 14.01
C VAL A 164 -11.66 18.98 13.56
N MET A 165 -10.43 18.46 13.44
CA MET A 165 -10.20 17.06 13.08
C MET A 165 -10.77 16.10 14.10
N ILE A 166 -10.46 16.28 15.38
CA ILE A 166 -10.91 15.39 16.46
C ILE A 166 -12.44 15.40 16.52
N VAL A 167 -13.06 16.58 16.47
CA VAL A 167 -14.53 16.69 16.50
C VAL A 167 -15.14 16.01 15.28
N SER A 168 -14.62 16.29 14.08
CA SER A 168 -15.09 15.65 12.85
C SER A 168 -14.94 14.12 12.93
N ARG A 169 -13.87 13.63 13.54
CA ARG A 169 -13.61 12.20 13.66
C ARG A 169 -14.52 11.51 14.66
N HIS A 170 -14.89 12.17 15.76
CA HIS A 170 -15.93 11.70 16.68
C HIS A 170 -17.31 11.61 16.02
N THR A 171 -17.65 12.59 15.18
CA THR A 171 -19.03 12.73 14.69
C THR A 171 -19.28 11.99 13.38
N HIS A 172 -18.22 11.63 12.64
CA HIS A 172 -18.32 10.87 11.41
C HIS A 172 -17.84 9.44 11.66
N GLN A 173 -18.72 8.46 11.46
CA GLN A 173 -18.31 7.07 11.47
C GLN A 173 -17.49 6.79 10.20
N LEU A 174 -16.30 6.20 10.35
CA LEU A 174 -15.65 5.58 9.19
C LEU A 174 -16.35 4.25 8.95
N LEU A 175 -17.20 4.24 7.94
CA LEU A 175 -17.85 3.03 7.49
C LEU A 175 -16.88 2.30 6.55
N MET A 176 -16.57 1.07 6.91
CA MET A 176 -15.84 0.19 6.01
C MET A 176 -16.70 -0.08 4.77
N PRO A 177 -16.14 0.04 3.56
CA PRO A 177 -16.91 -0.17 2.35
C PRO A 177 -17.31 -1.64 2.24
N SER A 178 -18.45 -1.88 1.60
CA SER A 178 -18.88 -3.25 1.30
C SER A 178 -17.84 -3.93 0.40
N PRO A 179 -17.40 -5.17 0.71
CA PRO A 179 -16.47 -5.92 -0.14
C PRO A 179 -16.94 -6.01 -1.59
N THR A 180 -18.25 -6.17 -1.79
CA THR A 180 -18.86 -6.26 -3.12
C THR A 180 -18.63 -5.00 -3.95
N ARG A 181 -18.74 -3.80 -3.34
CA ARG A 181 -18.52 -2.53 -4.05
C ARG A 181 -17.08 -2.34 -4.45
N VAL A 182 -16.15 -2.62 -3.53
CA VAL A 182 -14.70 -2.55 -3.79
C VAL A 182 -14.32 -3.51 -4.93
N VAL A 183 -14.82 -4.75 -4.90
CA VAL A 183 -14.60 -5.74 -5.96
C VAL A 183 -15.13 -5.28 -7.31
N GLN A 184 -16.33 -4.70 -7.37
CA GLN A 184 -16.92 -4.19 -8.61
C GLN A 184 -16.04 -3.12 -9.27
N ARG A 185 -15.43 -2.24 -8.47
CA ARG A 185 -14.48 -1.21 -8.96
C ARG A 185 -13.13 -1.79 -9.38
N LEU A 186 -12.65 -2.78 -8.65
CA LEU A 186 -11.37 -3.42 -8.95
C LEU A 186 -11.40 -4.25 -10.23
N THR A 187 -12.52 -4.92 -10.49
CA THR A 187 -12.68 -5.87 -11.62
C THR A 187 -12.16 -5.34 -12.97
N PRO A 188 -12.53 -4.13 -13.44
CA PRO A 188 -12.00 -3.60 -14.70
C PRO A 188 -10.48 -3.32 -14.65
N LYS A 189 -9.94 -2.89 -13.51
CA LYS A 189 -8.51 -2.58 -13.33
C LYS A 189 -7.66 -3.85 -13.27
N VAL A 190 -8.19 -4.92 -12.70
CA VAL A 190 -7.56 -6.26 -12.63
C VAL A 190 -7.20 -6.77 -14.03
N LYS A 191 -8.04 -6.50 -15.03
CA LYS A 191 -7.76 -6.92 -16.41
C LYS A 191 -6.47 -6.28 -16.95
N ASN A 192 -6.35 -4.96 -16.85
CA ASN A 192 -5.17 -4.22 -17.31
C ASN A 192 -3.91 -4.65 -16.54
N LEU A 193 -4.06 -4.86 -15.23
CA LEU A 193 -2.98 -5.34 -14.38
C LEU A 193 -2.52 -6.75 -14.79
N THR A 194 -3.47 -7.64 -15.09
CA THR A 194 -3.17 -9.01 -15.53
C THR A 194 -2.41 -9.04 -16.86
N GLU A 195 -2.73 -8.14 -17.79
CA GLU A 195 -2.01 -8.04 -19.07
C GLU A 195 -0.55 -7.60 -18.87
N SER A 196 -0.33 -6.57 -18.05
CA SER A 196 1.00 -6.09 -17.66
C SER A 196 1.79 -7.18 -16.94
N LEU A 197 1.17 -7.80 -15.93
CA LEU A 197 1.73 -8.88 -15.12
C LEU A 197 2.16 -10.07 -15.96
N THR A 198 1.28 -10.58 -16.82
CA THR A 198 1.55 -11.74 -17.67
C THR A 198 2.78 -11.47 -18.55
N SER A 199 2.87 -10.27 -19.11
CA SER A 199 4.00 -9.87 -19.95
C SER A 199 5.32 -9.86 -19.17
N LYS A 200 5.32 -9.28 -17.96
CA LYS A 200 6.49 -9.25 -17.07
C LYS A 200 6.91 -10.66 -16.64
N VAL A 201 5.97 -11.53 -16.28
CA VAL A 201 6.26 -12.93 -15.90
C VAL A 201 6.94 -13.67 -17.04
N ILE A 202 6.42 -13.55 -18.26
CA ILE A 202 7.02 -14.19 -19.44
C ILE A 202 8.43 -13.66 -19.67
N GLU A 203 8.63 -12.35 -19.65
CA GLU A 203 9.94 -11.74 -19.83
C GLU A 203 10.96 -12.25 -18.80
N ARG A 204 10.58 -12.29 -17.52
CA ARG A 204 11.47 -12.79 -16.46
C ARG A 204 11.76 -14.29 -16.56
N LEU A 205 10.79 -15.10 -16.99
CA LEU A 205 11.01 -16.53 -17.26
C LEU A 205 12.01 -16.70 -18.43
N LEU A 206 11.88 -15.91 -19.48
CA LEU A 206 12.80 -15.93 -20.62
C LEU A 206 14.21 -15.50 -20.21
N ASP A 207 14.31 -14.46 -19.38
CA ASP A 207 15.58 -14.02 -18.81
C ASP A 207 16.22 -15.15 -17.98
N ALA A 208 15.44 -15.84 -17.13
CA ALA A 208 15.93 -16.95 -16.31
C ALA A 208 16.43 -18.13 -17.16
N ILE A 209 15.69 -18.53 -18.19
CA ILE A 209 16.10 -19.59 -19.12
C ILE A 209 17.37 -19.19 -19.89
N SER A 210 17.39 -17.97 -20.43
CA SER A 210 18.54 -17.41 -21.15
C SER A 210 19.80 -17.39 -20.28
N TRP A 211 19.63 -17.04 -19.01
CA TRP A 211 20.71 -17.00 -18.05
C TRP A 211 21.19 -18.40 -17.64
N GLY A 212 20.28 -19.33 -17.39
CA GLY A 212 20.64 -20.72 -17.08
C GLY A 212 21.46 -21.37 -18.20
N LEU A 213 21.09 -21.10 -19.46
CA LEU A 213 21.86 -21.54 -20.62
C LEU A 213 23.22 -20.84 -20.72
N THR A 214 23.31 -19.58 -20.28
CA THR A 214 24.56 -18.82 -20.22
C THR A 214 25.52 -19.48 -19.23
N VAL A 215 25.07 -19.72 -18.00
CA VAL A 215 25.88 -20.38 -16.95
C VAL A 215 26.27 -21.80 -17.35
N PHE A 216 25.32 -22.57 -17.88
CA PHE A 216 25.61 -23.92 -18.38
C PHE A 216 26.77 -23.86 -19.38
N ARG A 217 26.69 -22.98 -20.37
CA ARG A 217 27.70 -22.90 -21.41
C ARG A 217 29.06 -22.36 -20.92
N GLU A 218 29.06 -21.38 -20.03
CA GLU A 218 30.29 -20.85 -19.44
C GLU A 218 31.04 -21.91 -18.62
N LYS A 219 30.31 -22.70 -17.83
CA LYS A 219 30.89 -23.78 -17.01
C LYS A 219 31.47 -24.91 -17.84
N PHE A 220 30.82 -25.23 -18.96
CA PHE A 220 31.23 -26.32 -19.82
C PHE A 220 32.29 -25.94 -20.85
N GLY A 221 32.28 -24.71 -21.38
CA GLY A 221 33.32 -24.22 -22.29
C GLY A 221 33.67 -25.23 -23.40
N ARG A 222 34.94 -25.59 -23.54
CA ARG A 222 35.42 -26.61 -24.50
C ARG A 222 35.36 -28.06 -23.98
N LYS A 223 34.92 -28.28 -22.73
CA LYS A 223 34.91 -29.62 -22.12
C LYS A 223 33.97 -30.58 -22.86
N LEU A 224 32.85 -30.06 -23.39
CA LEU A 224 31.91 -30.85 -24.18
C LEU A 224 32.41 -31.16 -25.60
N ASP A 225 33.48 -30.52 -26.09
CA ASP A 225 33.95 -30.65 -27.48
C ASP A 225 34.20 -32.12 -27.88
N LYS A 226 34.61 -32.97 -26.93
CA LYS A 226 34.89 -34.40 -27.17
C LYS A 226 33.65 -35.25 -27.37
N GLY A 227 32.53 -34.89 -26.74
CA GLY A 227 31.26 -35.61 -26.83
C GLY A 227 30.35 -35.12 -27.97
N LEU A 228 30.66 -33.94 -28.52
CA LEU A 228 29.88 -33.29 -29.58
C LEU A 228 30.41 -33.62 -30.98
N GLY A 229 29.51 -33.93 -31.91
CA GLY A 229 29.82 -34.08 -33.33
C GLY A 229 30.20 -32.75 -34.00
N LYS A 230 30.83 -32.80 -35.19
CA LYS A 230 31.30 -31.59 -35.92
C LYS A 230 30.21 -30.53 -36.13
N ARG A 231 28.96 -30.95 -36.37
CA ARG A 231 27.81 -30.04 -36.54
C ARG A 231 27.35 -29.44 -35.21
N GLU A 232 27.39 -30.21 -34.12
CA GLU A 232 27.06 -29.70 -32.78
C GLU A 232 28.09 -28.70 -32.28
N LEU A 233 29.38 -28.99 -32.51
CA LEU A 233 30.49 -28.07 -32.23
C LEU A 233 30.30 -26.71 -32.91
N PHE A 234 29.73 -26.68 -34.12
CA PHE A 234 29.39 -25.44 -34.80
C PHE A 234 28.33 -24.65 -34.02
N PHE A 235 27.22 -25.28 -33.62
CA PHE A 235 26.18 -24.63 -32.80
C PHE A 235 26.72 -24.22 -31.42
N TRP A 236 27.52 -25.07 -30.79
CA TRP A 236 28.15 -24.82 -29.50
C TRP A 236 29.15 -23.66 -29.53
N LYS A 237 29.64 -23.27 -30.70
CA LYS A 237 30.55 -22.12 -30.90
C LYS A 237 29.83 -20.81 -31.27
N ILE A 238 28.53 -20.83 -31.56
CA ILE A 238 27.76 -19.60 -31.88
C ILE A 238 27.82 -18.64 -30.69
N PRO A 239 28.14 -17.34 -30.83
CA PRO A 239 28.21 -16.41 -29.70
C PRO A 239 26.98 -16.46 -28.78
N ILE A 240 27.19 -16.35 -27.46
CA ILE A 240 26.11 -16.55 -26.48
C ILE A 240 25.00 -15.51 -26.62
N ALA A 241 25.35 -14.27 -26.98
CA ALA A 241 24.40 -13.22 -27.31
C ALA A 241 23.48 -13.60 -28.48
N THR A 242 24.02 -14.26 -29.51
CA THR A 242 23.24 -14.75 -30.65
C THR A 242 22.32 -15.89 -30.23
N ILE A 243 22.79 -16.83 -29.41
CA ILE A 243 21.95 -17.91 -28.87
C ILE A 243 20.81 -17.32 -28.03
N ASN A 244 21.12 -16.40 -27.12
CA ASN A 244 20.12 -15.72 -26.28
C ASN A 244 19.08 -14.97 -27.12
N TRP A 245 19.51 -14.28 -28.18
CA TRP A 245 18.60 -13.62 -29.11
C TRP A 245 17.70 -14.62 -29.86
N VAL A 246 18.28 -15.71 -30.40
CA VAL A 246 17.51 -16.76 -31.09
C VAL A 246 16.51 -17.40 -30.13
N LEU A 247 16.92 -17.73 -28.91
CA LEU A 247 16.04 -18.33 -27.89
C LEU A 247 14.93 -17.37 -27.50
N ARG A 248 15.21 -16.09 -27.29
CA ARG A 248 14.17 -15.09 -27.02
C ARG A 248 13.16 -15.02 -28.15
N LEU A 249 13.61 -14.93 -29.41
CA LEU A 249 12.70 -14.95 -30.56
C LEU A 249 11.90 -16.24 -30.64
N PHE A 250 12.57 -17.37 -30.38
CA PHE A 250 11.99 -18.69 -30.47
C PHE A 250 10.93 -18.94 -29.41
N PHE A 251 11.26 -18.70 -28.13
CA PHE A 251 10.32 -18.84 -27.03
C PHE A 251 9.23 -17.78 -27.10
N THR A 252 9.53 -16.51 -27.40
CA THR A 252 8.50 -15.48 -27.60
C THR A 252 7.55 -15.89 -28.73
N GLY A 253 8.10 -16.43 -29.82
CA GLY A 253 7.33 -16.97 -30.94
C GLY A 253 6.46 -18.17 -30.55
N ILE A 254 6.99 -19.19 -29.87
CA ILE A 254 6.21 -20.34 -29.41
C ILE A 254 5.14 -19.93 -28.42
N PHE A 255 5.54 -19.17 -27.40
CA PHE A 255 4.68 -18.80 -26.29
C PHE A 255 3.49 -17.97 -26.77
N ARG A 256 3.72 -17.10 -27.78
CA ARG A 256 2.67 -16.33 -28.46
C ARG A 256 1.88 -17.12 -29.51
N SER A 257 2.55 -17.90 -30.36
CA SER A 257 1.96 -18.41 -31.61
C SER A 257 1.50 -19.86 -31.58
N LEU A 258 2.12 -20.74 -30.78
CA LEU A 258 1.96 -22.19 -30.99
C LEU A 258 0.95 -22.86 -30.06
N HIS A 259 0.67 -22.26 -28.90
CA HIS A 259 -0.23 -22.90 -27.91
C HIS A 259 -1.24 -21.95 -27.29
N GLY A 260 -1.24 -20.67 -27.67
CA GLY A 260 -1.99 -19.66 -26.92
C GLY A 260 -1.62 -19.67 -25.44
N ALA A 261 -0.38 -20.07 -25.10
CA ALA A 261 0.09 -20.21 -23.73
C ALA A 261 0.09 -18.84 -23.03
N GLU A 262 0.43 -17.77 -23.73
CA GLU A 262 0.24 -16.41 -23.20
C GLU A 262 -1.23 -16.11 -22.90
N LYS A 263 -2.15 -16.46 -23.81
CA LYS A 263 -3.58 -16.24 -23.62
C LYS A 263 -4.13 -17.10 -22.47
N THR A 264 -3.65 -18.34 -22.35
CA THR A 264 -4.04 -19.29 -21.31
C THR A 264 -3.49 -18.88 -19.95
N LEU A 265 -2.22 -18.49 -19.88
CA LEU A 265 -1.59 -17.90 -18.71
C LEU A 265 -2.30 -16.63 -18.28
N ARG A 266 -2.59 -15.73 -19.23
CA ARG A 266 -3.38 -14.52 -18.96
C ARG A 266 -4.76 -14.84 -18.41
N ALA A 267 -5.50 -15.74 -19.07
CA ALA A 267 -6.85 -16.12 -18.65
C ALA A 267 -6.84 -16.79 -17.27
N ARG A 268 -5.86 -17.64 -16.97
CA ARG A 268 -5.72 -18.29 -15.66
C ARG A 268 -5.27 -17.32 -14.58
N ILE A 269 -4.31 -16.44 -14.85
CA ILE A 269 -3.93 -15.37 -13.91
C ILE A 269 -5.15 -14.48 -13.64
N GLU A 270 -5.89 -14.09 -14.67
CA GLU A 270 -7.09 -13.25 -14.52
C GLU A 270 -8.17 -13.96 -13.70
N ASP A 271 -8.47 -15.22 -14.04
CA ASP A 271 -9.45 -16.04 -13.33
C ASP A 271 -9.04 -16.26 -11.88
N THR A 272 -7.76 -16.56 -11.63
CA THR A 272 -7.28 -16.82 -10.26
C THR A 272 -7.22 -15.54 -9.44
N ILE A 273 -6.75 -14.42 -10.03
CA ILE A 273 -6.85 -13.12 -9.37
C ILE A 273 -8.32 -12.82 -9.07
N LYS A 274 -9.26 -12.95 -10.00
CA LYS A 274 -10.69 -12.68 -9.71
C LYS A 274 -11.26 -13.60 -8.63
N LYS A 275 -11.01 -14.90 -8.74
CA LYS A 275 -11.48 -15.95 -7.83
C LYS A 275 -11.02 -15.71 -6.41
N HIS A 276 -9.78 -15.24 -6.23
CA HIS A 276 -9.19 -15.04 -4.91
C HIS A 276 -9.23 -13.59 -4.42
N LEU A 277 -9.28 -12.58 -5.30
CA LEU A 277 -9.39 -11.17 -4.93
C LEU A 277 -10.65 -10.93 -4.12
N VAL A 278 -11.78 -11.54 -4.48
CA VAL A 278 -13.02 -11.38 -3.70
C VAL A 278 -12.85 -11.92 -2.28
N PRO A 279 -12.42 -13.18 -2.05
CA PRO A 279 -12.08 -13.67 -0.71
C PRO A 279 -11.03 -12.84 0.01
N VAL A 280 -10.01 -12.32 -0.67
CA VAL A 280 -8.96 -11.50 -0.05
C VAL A 280 -9.51 -10.16 0.40
N ILE A 281 -10.20 -9.43 -0.47
CA ILE A 281 -10.83 -8.14 -0.12
C ILE A 281 -11.90 -8.37 0.93
N THR A 282 -12.71 -9.42 0.80
CA THR A 282 -13.71 -9.80 1.81
C THR A 282 -13.06 -10.17 3.13
N SER A 283 -11.98 -10.95 3.12
CA SER A 283 -11.24 -11.30 4.33
C SER A 283 -10.60 -10.07 4.93
N VAL A 284 -9.98 -9.19 4.15
CA VAL A 284 -9.37 -7.96 4.63
C VAL A 284 -10.44 -7.10 5.30
N LEU A 285 -11.53 -6.81 4.61
CA LEU A 285 -12.62 -5.97 5.12
C LEU A 285 -13.45 -6.64 6.24
N ASN A 286 -13.61 -7.96 6.26
CA ASN A 286 -14.34 -8.69 7.31
C ASN A 286 -13.47 -9.04 8.51
N TYR A 287 -12.18 -9.35 8.32
CA TYR A 287 -11.19 -9.40 9.41
C TYR A 287 -11.12 -8.04 10.10
N GLN A 288 -11.52 -6.96 9.41
CA GLN A 288 -11.69 -5.66 10.04
C GLN A 288 -12.91 -5.51 10.99
N SER A 289 -13.74 -6.53 11.19
CA SER A 289 -15.00 -6.39 11.95
C SER A 289 -14.86 -6.51 13.48
N THR A 290 -13.77 -7.07 14.03
CA THR A 290 -13.66 -7.29 15.51
C THR A 290 -12.33 -6.88 16.13
N ALA A 291 -11.18 -7.32 15.60
CA ALA A 291 -9.85 -6.88 16.09
C ALA A 291 -9.49 -5.44 15.68
N THR A 292 -10.30 -4.85 14.82
CA THR A 292 -9.88 -3.80 13.90
C THR A 292 -10.83 -2.62 13.94
N GLU A 293 -12.03 -2.76 14.52
CA GLU A 293 -12.84 -1.61 14.90
C GLU A 293 -12.04 -0.73 15.88
N GLU A 294 -11.33 -1.36 16.82
CA GLU A 294 -10.43 -0.65 17.72
C GLU A 294 -9.22 -0.04 17.00
N GLN A 295 -8.64 -0.73 16.02
CA GLN A 295 -7.55 -0.17 15.21
C GLN A 295 -8.04 1.02 14.35
N ILE A 296 -9.23 0.92 13.73
CA ILE A 296 -9.88 2.00 12.98
C ILE A 296 -10.19 3.18 13.87
N LYS A 297 -10.70 2.91 15.08
CA LYS A 297 -10.92 3.94 16.09
C LYS A 297 -9.61 4.59 16.56
N GLN A 298 -8.48 3.88 16.52
CA GLN A 298 -7.17 4.45 16.89
C GLN A 298 -6.61 5.38 15.80
N ARG A 299 -7.02 5.23 14.54
CA ARG A 299 -6.54 6.08 13.44
C ARG A 299 -7.31 7.39 13.36
N LEU A 300 -6.55 8.50 13.35
CA LEU A 300 -7.09 9.81 13.03
C LEU A 300 -7.25 9.99 11.51
N TRP A 301 -6.24 9.59 10.74
CA TRP A 301 -6.19 9.80 9.29
C TRP A 301 -6.69 8.59 8.52
N VAL A 302 -7.50 8.83 7.49
CA VAL A 302 -7.94 7.78 6.59
C VAL A 302 -6.74 7.21 5.82
N ASP A 303 -5.78 8.06 5.45
CA ASP A 303 -4.61 7.64 4.70
C ASP A 303 -3.71 6.65 5.46
N ASP A 304 -3.75 6.64 6.80
CA ASP A 304 -2.99 5.68 7.61
C ASP A 304 -3.46 4.23 7.39
N PHE A 305 -4.70 4.02 6.93
CA PHE A 305 -5.20 2.68 6.62
C PHE A 305 -4.53 2.06 5.39
N SER A 306 -3.94 2.89 4.52
CA SER A 306 -3.39 2.42 3.26
C SER A 306 -2.26 1.40 3.45
N GLU A 307 -1.39 1.63 4.43
CA GLU A 307 -0.30 0.72 4.77
C GLU A 307 -0.81 -0.56 5.47
N ASP A 308 -1.78 -0.43 6.38
CA ASP A 308 -2.40 -1.59 7.05
C ASP A 308 -3.05 -2.55 6.03
N PHE A 309 -3.78 -2.00 5.06
CA PHE A 309 -4.36 -2.78 3.98
C PHE A 309 -3.29 -3.37 3.05
N ARG A 310 -2.24 -2.62 2.75
CA ARG A 310 -1.16 -3.06 1.86
C ARG A 310 -0.52 -4.35 2.38
N ASP A 311 -0.15 -4.39 3.66
CA ASP A 311 0.51 -5.55 4.24
C ASP A 311 -0.39 -6.80 4.26
N LEU A 312 -1.65 -6.64 4.63
CA LEU A 312 -2.63 -7.73 4.61
C LEU A 312 -2.88 -8.27 3.20
N ILE A 313 -2.96 -7.37 2.22
CA ILE A 313 -3.17 -7.71 0.81
C ILE A 313 -1.92 -8.39 0.24
N HIS A 314 -0.71 -7.92 0.57
CA HIS A 314 0.55 -8.51 0.13
C HIS A 314 0.67 -9.99 0.50
N GLY A 315 0.46 -10.34 1.77
CA GLY A 315 0.60 -11.73 2.23
C GLY A 315 -0.36 -12.68 1.51
N LYS A 316 -1.59 -12.26 1.26
CA LYS A 316 -2.59 -13.09 0.57
C LYS A 316 -2.36 -13.19 -0.93
N ILE A 317 -2.00 -12.10 -1.59
CA ILE A 317 -1.71 -12.12 -3.04
C ILE A 317 -0.48 -12.99 -3.32
N LEU A 318 0.52 -12.97 -2.46
CA LEU A 318 1.73 -13.78 -2.64
C LEU A 318 1.41 -15.28 -2.71
N GLN A 319 0.56 -15.77 -1.80
CA GLN A 319 0.11 -17.17 -1.79
C GLN A 319 -0.61 -17.52 -3.10
N ILE A 320 -1.54 -16.67 -3.52
CA ILE A 320 -2.32 -16.85 -4.76
C ILE A 320 -1.40 -16.87 -5.97
N PHE A 321 -0.45 -15.94 -6.03
CA PHE A 321 0.47 -15.81 -7.15
C PHE A 321 1.30 -17.09 -7.35
N TRP A 322 1.89 -17.63 -6.28
CA TRP A 322 2.67 -18.86 -6.35
C TRP A 322 1.84 -20.07 -6.77
N SER A 323 0.66 -20.26 -6.17
CA SER A 323 -0.28 -21.32 -6.56
C SER A 323 -0.61 -21.23 -8.05
N THR A 324 -1.02 -20.05 -8.51
CA THR A 324 -1.46 -19.82 -9.90
C THR A 324 -0.32 -20.03 -10.90
N ALA A 325 0.85 -19.45 -10.62
CA ALA A 325 1.99 -19.48 -11.53
C ALA A 325 2.48 -20.91 -11.70
N LEU A 326 2.67 -21.65 -10.61
CA LEU A 326 3.16 -23.03 -10.65
C LEU A 326 2.12 -23.97 -11.27
N GLU A 327 0.84 -23.85 -10.93
CA GLU A 327 -0.23 -24.65 -11.55
C GLU A 327 -0.33 -24.41 -13.05
N THR A 328 -0.26 -23.15 -13.47
CA THR A 328 -0.37 -22.80 -14.89
C THR A 328 0.81 -23.30 -15.68
N LEU A 329 2.03 -23.04 -15.19
CA LEU A 329 3.26 -23.51 -15.84
C LEU A 329 3.27 -25.03 -15.94
N ALA A 330 2.95 -25.75 -14.85
CA ALA A 330 2.90 -27.21 -14.87
C ALA A 330 1.82 -27.76 -15.83
N ALA A 331 0.63 -27.16 -15.85
CA ALA A 331 -0.49 -27.67 -16.66
C ALA A 331 -0.32 -27.44 -18.18
N ASP A 332 0.32 -26.34 -18.58
CA ASP A 332 0.49 -25.99 -19.99
C ASP A 332 1.79 -26.56 -20.57
N TYR A 333 2.91 -26.54 -19.83
CA TYR A 333 4.17 -27.16 -20.28
C TYR A 333 4.14 -28.69 -20.13
N GLY A 334 3.51 -29.22 -19.09
CA GLY A 334 3.54 -30.65 -18.78
C GLY A 334 2.82 -31.56 -19.79
N ARG A 335 2.06 -31.01 -20.74
CA ARG A 335 1.34 -31.80 -21.75
C ARG A 335 2.20 -32.22 -22.95
N THR A 336 3.33 -31.57 -23.19
CA THR A 336 4.16 -31.86 -24.37
C THR A 336 5.42 -32.62 -23.98
N LYS A 337 5.39 -33.96 -24.08
CA LYS A 337 6.61 -34.78 -23.95
C LYS A 337 7.66 -34.32 -24.97
N GLY A 338 8.95 -34.41 -24.63
CA GLY A 338 10.03 -33.95 -25.51
C GLY A 338 9.99 -34.57 -26.92
N GLU A 339 9.56 -35.83 -27.04
CA GLU A 339 9.35 -36.51 -28.33
C GLU A 339 8.29 -35.83 -29.22
N GLN A 340 7.20 -35.34 -28.61
CA GLN A 340 6.15 -34.62 -29.32
C GLN A 340 6.64 -33.23 -29.74
N LEU A 341 7.45 -32.58 -28.90
CA LEU A 341 8.08 -31.31 -29.24
C LEU A 341 9.00 -31.48 -30.46
N ILE A 342 9.87 -32.49 -30.42
CA ILE A 342 10.75 -32.91 -31.52
C ILE A 342 9.94 -33.15 -32.81
N THR A 343 8.81 -33.84 -32.72
CA THR A 343 7.92 -34.12 -33.87
C THR A 343 7.25 -32.86 -34.41
N LYS A 344 6.78 -31.97 -33.54
CA LYS A 344 6.21 -30.66 -33.94
C LYS A 344 7.26 -29.77 -34.60
N PHE A 345 8.50 -29.78 -34.10
CA PHE A 345 9.61 -29.09 -34.74
C PHE A 345 9.90 -29.60 -36.15
N LYS A 346 9.89 -30.93 -36.36
CA LYS A 346 10.07 -31.52 -37.70
C LYS A 346 9.04 -31.01 -38.69
N ASN A 347 7.81 -30.78 -38.22
CA ASN A 347 6.65 -30.52 -39.06
C ASN A 347 6.23 -29.02 -39.12
N HIS A 348 6.99 -28.09 -38.51
CA HIS A 348 6.55 -26.69 -38.40
C HIS A 348 6.71 -25.89 -39.72
N PRO A 349 5.63 -25.30 -40.27
CA PRO A 349 5.60 -24.75 -41.64
C PRO A 349 6.45 -23.47 -41.86
N LYS A 350 6.74 -22.69 -40.81
CA LYS A 350 7.67 -21.54 -40.91
C LYS A 350 9.14 -21.92 -40.67
N LEU A 351 9.39 -23.14 -40.19
CA LEU A 351 10.73 -23.69 -39.95
C LEU A 351 11.09 -24.75 -41.01
N SER A 352 10.18 -25.14 -41.88
CA SER A 352 10.36 -26.15 -42.92
C SER A 352 11.13 -25.65 -44.17
N GLY A 353 11.45 -24.37 -44.26
CA GLY A 353 12.21 -23.80 -45.38
C GLY A 353 13.72 -24.08 -45.29
N ARG A 354 14.23 -25.01 -46.12
CA ARG A 354 15.60 -25.34 -46.60
C ARG A 354 16.82 -25.28 -45.66
N LEU A 355 16.76 -24.70 -44.47
CA LEU A 355 17.92 -24.52 -43.57
C LEU A 355 17.82 -25.33 -42.27
N LYS A 356 16.76 -26.10 -42.02
CA LYS A 356 16.31 -26.35 -40.64
C LYS A 356 15.90 -27.81 -40.42
N TYR A 357 16.27 -28.35 -39.26
CA TYR A 357 16.19 -29.74 -38.78
C TYR A 357 17.30 -30.72 -39.21
N HIS A 358 17.65 -30.83 -40.50
CA HIS A 358 18.74 -31.74 -40.92
C HIS A 358 20.14 -31.34 -40.41
N ILE A 359 20.30 -30.08 -39.98
CA ILE A 359 21.52 -29.55 -39.36
C ILE A 359 21.57 -29.91 -37.86
N CYS A 360 20.41 -30.09 -37.22
CA CYS A 360 20.28 -30.51 -35.82
C CYS A 360 20.26 -32.04 -35.74
N GLY A 361 21.44 -32.66 -35.76
CA GLY A 361 21.58 -34.13 -35.67
C GLY A 361 20.89 -34.73 -34.44
N LYS A 362 20.78 -36.07 -34.40
CA LYS A 362 20.18 -36.85 -33.28
C LYS A 362 20.66 -36.38 -31.89
N ASN A 363 21.90 -35.92 -31.85
CA ASN A 363 22.57 -35.45 -30.65
C ASN A 363 22.02 -34.13 -30.11
N ILE A 364 21.66 -33.18 -30.98
CA ILE A 364 21.02 -31.92 -30.57
C ILE A 364 19.61 -32.21 -30.07
N LEU A 365 18.94 -33.21 -30.67
CA LEU A 365 17.61 -33.63 -30.23
C LEU A 365 17.64 -34.24 -28.82
N GLN A 366 18.64 -35.04 -28.47
CA GLN A 366 18.82 -35.54 -27.09
C GLN A 366 18.97 -34.37 -26.10
N ILE A 367 19.80 -33.36 -26.41
CA ILE A 367 20.00 -32.20 -25.52
C ILE A 367 18.69 -31.41 -25.37
N ILE A 368 17.97 -31.16 -26.46
CA ILE A 368 16.67 -30.47 -26.41
C ILE A 368 15.65 -31.27 -25.60
N GLN A 369 15.59 -32.58 -25.79
CA GLN A 369 14.69 -33.46 -25.05
C GLN A 369 15.03 -33.48 -23.56
N MET A 370 16.31 -33.62 -23.21
CA MET A 370 16.81 -33.60 -21.84
C MET A 370 16.43 -32.29 -21.13
N LEU A 371 16.68 -31.14 -21.78
CA LEU A 371 16.33 -29.83 -21.23
C LEU A 371 14.81 -29.65 -21.08
N ASN A 372 14.03 -30.12 -22.06
CA ASN A 372 12.57 -30.03 -22.02
C ASN A 372 11.97 -30.89 -20.91
N ASP A 373 12.34 -32.16 -20.86
CA ASP A 373 11.78 -33.13 -19.90
C ASP A 373 12.27 -32.80 -18.48
N GLY A 374 13.52 -32.35 -18.35
CA GLY A 374 14.07 -31.80 -17.10
C GLY A 374 13.33 -30.55 -16.63
N LEU A 375 12.97 -29.61 -17.53
CA LEU A 375 12.19 -28.43 -17.17
C LEU A 375 10.75 -28.81 -16.75
N ILE A 376 10.12 -29.74 -17.46
CA ILE A 376 8.77 -30.22 -17.13
C ILE A 376 8.76 -30.87 -15.75
N ALA A 377 9.69 -31.78 -15.48
CA ALA A 377 9.82 -32.44 -14.18
C ALA A 377 10.07 -31.43 -13.06
N ALA A 378 10.93 -30.44 -13.30
CA ALA A 378 11.21 -29.37 -12.34
C ALA A 378 9.94 -28.58 -11.99
N MET A 379 9.13 -28.21 -12.98
CA MET A 379 7.89 -27.45 -12.77
C MET A 379 6.86 -28.25 -11.97
N PHE A 380 6.70 -29.55 -12.24
CA PHE A 380 5.80 -30.41 -11.47
C PHE A 380 6.25 -30.58 -10.02
N ALA A 381 7.53 -30.87 -9.80
CA ALA A 381 8.08 -31.02 -8.45
C ALA A 381 7.99 -29.71 -7.65
N SER A 382 8.28 -28.57 -8.29
CA SER A 382 8.14 -27.24 -7.68
C SER A 382 6.69 -26.98 -7.23
N ARG A 383 5.71 -27.28 -8.09
CA ARG A 383 4.28 -27.16 -7.77
C ARG A 383 3.89 -28.07 -6.61
N ASP A 384 4.29 -29.33 -6.65
CA ASP A 384 3.91 -30.32 -5.65
C ASP A 384 4.50 -29.98 -4.29
N LYS A 385 5.74 -29.45 -4.25
CA LYS A 385 6.37 -28.96 -3.03
C LYS A 385 5.66 -27.72 -2.46
N PHE A 386 5.27 -26.77 -3.31
CA PHE A 386 4.47 -25.63 -2.86
C PHE A 386 3.14 -26.08 -2.25
N ASN A 387 2.43 -27.00 -2.90
CA ASN A 387 1.16 -27.54 -2.40
C ASN A 387 1.33 -28.27 -1.05
N GLU A 388 2.46 -28.95 -0.84
CA GLU A 388 2.82 -29.58 0.44
C GLU A 388 3.01 -28.52 1.56
N LEU A 389 3.76 -27.46 1.27
CA LEU A 389 4.00 -26.35 2.20
C LEU A 389 2.70 -25.64 2.58
N GLU A 390 1.81 -25.41 1.61
CA GLU A 390 0.50 -24.80 1.85
C GLU A 390 -0.40 -25.69 2.72
N ARG A 391 -0.51 -26.98 2.40
CA ARG A 391 -1.36 -27.93 3.16
C ARG A 391 -0.86 -28.17 4.58
N SER A 392 0.45 -28.15 4.79
CA SER A 392 1.06 -28.31 6.12
C SER A 392 0.98 -27.06 6.98
N GLN A 393 0.48 -25.93 6.44
CA GLN A 393 0.48 -24.63 7.10
C GLN A 393 1.88 -24.17 7.56
N ALA A 394 2.93 -24.66 6.89
CA ALA A 394 4.32 -24.33 7.21
C ALA A 394 4.74 -22.94 6.68
N LEU A 395 3.87 -22.26 5.93
CA LEU A 395 4.17 -20.95 5.34
C LEU A 395 4.25 -19.85 6.41
N PRO A 396 5.35 -19.07 6.45
CA PRO A 396 5.48 -17.91 7.32
C PRO A 396 4.37 -16.88 7.08
N SER A 397 4.04 -16.09 8.11
CA SER A 397 3.12 -14.96 7.96
C SER A 397 3.78 -13.74 7.29
N ASP A 398 5.10 -13.58 7.44
CA ASP A 398 5.85 -12.51 6.78
C ASP A 398 5.99 -12.79 5.27
N PRO A 399 5.59 -11.86 4.38
CA PRO A 399 5.66 -12.08 2.93
C PRO A 399 7.08 -12.30 2.39
N LYS A 400 8.10 -11.67 2.99
CA LYS A 400 9.50 -11.82 2.50
C LYS A 400 10.06 -13.18 2.89
N GLU A 401 9.80 -13.63 4.12
CA GLU A 401 10.16 -14.97 4.57
C GLU A 401 9.41 -16.05 3.79
N MET A 402 8.11 -15.84 3.54
CA MET A 402 7.31 -16.76 2.72
C MET A 402 7.87 -16.87 1.31
N LEU A 403 8.16 -15.74 0.64
CA LEU A 403 8.74 -15.73 -0.71
C LEU A 403 10.06 -16.50 -0.75
N LYS A 404 10.95 -16.23 0.21
CA LYS A 404 12.25 -16.90 0.30
C LYS A 404 12.09 -18.41 0.49
N MET A 405 11.28 -18.82 1.46
CA MET A 405 11.06 -20.24 1.77
C MET A 405 10.44 -20.99 0.59
N VAL A 406 9.36 -20.45 0.02
CA VAL A 406 8.68 -21.07 -1.14
C VAL A 406 9.63 -21.21 -2.30
N PHE A 407 10.40 -20.16 -2.61
CA PHE A 407 11.37 -20.22 -3.70
C PHE A 407 12.45 -21.27 -3.43
N GLU A 408 13.06 -21.28 -2.24
CA GLU A 408 14.15 -22.20 -1.90
C GLU A 408 13.71 -23.68 -1.99
N GLU A 409 12.56 -24.01 -1.40
CA GLU A 409 12.02 -25.37 -1.38
C GLU A 409 11.54 -25.81 -2.76
N ALA A 410 10.82 -24.96 -3.48
CA ALA A 410 10.36 -25.26 -4.83
C ALA A 410 11.54 -25.44 -5.80
N PHE A 411 12.54 -24.56 -5.71
CA PHE A 411 13.74 -24.63 -6.56
C PHE A 411 14.57 -25.88 -6.28
N LYS A 412 14.71 -26.27 -5.01
CA LYS A 412 15.39 -27.52 -4.62
C LYS A 412 14.68 -28.74 -5.19
N ALA A 413 13.36 -28.87 -4.97
CA ALA A 413 12.57 -29.95 -5.54
C ALA A 413 12.64 -29.97 -7.08
N GLY A 414 12.64 -28.78 -7.68
CA GLY A 414 12.81 -28.59 -9.11
C GLY A 414 14.15 -29.14 -9.62
N ASN A 415 15.26 -28.81 -8.96
CA ASN A 415 16.60 -29.30 -9.33
C ASN A 415 16.66 -30.84 -9.31
N GLU A 416 16.23 -31.45 -8.21
CA GLU A 416 16.28 -32.90 -8.02
C GLU A 416 15.47 -33.64 -9.10
N ALA A 417 14.23 -33.19 -9.36
CA ALA A 417 13.39 -33.78 -10.40
C ALA A 417 13.94 -33.53 -11.82
N SER A 418 14.53 -32.36 -12.06
CA SER A 418 15.15 -32.03 -13.34
C SER A 418 16.31 -32.96 -13.65
N ALA A 419 17.19 -33.19 -12.68
CA ALA A 419 18.34 -34.08 -12.81
C ALA A 419 17.90 -35.51 -13.16
N LEU A 420 16.91 -36.05 -12.45
CA LEU A 420 16.39 -37.41 -12.68
C LEU A 420 15.81 -37.57 -14.08
N ALA A 421 14.92 -36.65 -14.50
CA ALA A 421 14.32 -36.71 -15.83
C ALA A 421 15.36 -36.52 -16.96
N ALA A 422 16.33 -35.63 -16.73
CA ALA A 422 17.42 -35.42 -17.67
C ALA A 422 18.27 -36.69 -17.83
N GLN A 423 18.65 -37.35 -16.73
CA GLN A 423 19.39 -38.61 -16.75
C GLN A 423 18.61 -39.74 -17.45
N GLU A 424 17.31 -39.84 -17.20
CA GLU A 424 16.43 -40.81 -17.87
C GLU A 424 16.44 -40.63 -19.40
N VAL A 425 16.36 -39.39 -19.89
CA VAL A 425 16.47 -39.11 -21.33
C VAL A 425 17.82 -39.57 -21.88
N ILE A 426 18.92 -39.32 -21.15
CA ILE A 426 20.26 -39.73 -21.59
C ILE A 426 20.35 -41.25 -21.71
N GLU A 427 19.87 -41.99 -20.71
CA GLU A 427 19.91 -43.45 -20.71
C GLU A 427 19.05 -44.03 -21.85
N ASN A 428 17.81 -43.54 -21.98
CA ASN A 428 16.86 -44.02 -23.00
C ASN A 428 17.32 -43.78 -24.45
N THR A 429 18.23 -42.82 -24.66
CA THR A 429 18.74 -42.48 -26.00
C THR A 429 20.19 -42.92 -26.24
N ARG A 430 20.81 -43.57 -25.25
CA ARG A 430 22.22 -44.00 -25.26
C ARG A 430 22.54 -44.92 -26.43
N ASP A 431 21.76 -46.00 -26.59
CA ASP A 431 21.95 -46.99 -27.66
C ASP A 431 21.73 -46.41 -29.06
N ALA A 432 20.77 -45.49 -29.20
CA ALA A 432 20.43 -44.87 -30.47
C ALA A 432 21.50 -43.89 -30.98
N ILE A 433 22.31 -43.35 -30.07
CA ILE A 433 23.40 -42.42 -30.35
C ILE A 433 24.73 -43.15 -30.54
N ASN A 434 24.99 -44.21 -29.78
CA ASN A 434 26.16 -45.09 -29.87
C ASN A 434 27.50 -44.30 -29.97
N ASN A 435 27.80 -43.48 -28.97
CA ASN A 435 29.05 -42.71 -28.89
C ASN A 435 29.65 -42.75 -27.47
N PRO A 436 30.73 -43.50 -27.23
CA PRO A 436 31.31 -43.66 -25.88
C PRO A 436 31.92 -42.37 -25.31
N LEU A 437 32.45 -41.47 -26.16
CA LEU A 437 32.97 -40.17 -25.71
C LEU A 437 31.88 -39.27 -25.13
N ARG A 438 30.62 -39.58 -25.44
CA ARG A 438 29.46 -38.84 -24.94
C ARG A 438 29.07 -39.26 -23.53
N ASP A 439 29.29 -40.51 -23.15
CA ASP A 439 29.05 -40.95 -21.78
C ASP A 439 29.99 -40.21 -20.82
N ASP A 440 31.25 -40.02 -21.23
CA ASP A 440 32.22 -39.23 -20.46
C ASP A 440 31.83 -37.75 -20.40
N MET A 441 31.32 -37.18 -21.51
CA MET A 441 30.76 -35.83 -21.53
C MET A 441 29.62 -35.67 -20.52
N TRP A 442 28.69 -36.63 -20.45
CA TRP A 442 27.57 -36.55 -19.51
C TRP A 442 28.00 -36.72 -18.06
N LYS A 443 29.01 -37.56 -17.76
CA LYS A 443 29.63 -37.62 -16.42
C LYS A 443 30.17 -36.25 -15.98
N GLU A 444 30.86 -35.55 -16.89
CA GLU A 444 31.33 -34.19 -16.61
C GLU A 444 30.16 -33.21 -16.40
N VAL A 445 29.05 -33.38 -17.13
CA VAL A 445 27.84 -32.57 -16.93
C VAL A 445 27.25 -32.78 -15.54
N TRP A 446 27.07 -34.02 -15.11
CA TRP A 446 26.50 -34.35 -13.81
C TRP A 446 27.40 -33.93 -12.65
N ALA A 447 28.72 -33.97 -12.83
CA ALA A 447 29.69 -33.56 -11.81
C ALA A 447 29.60 -32.07 -11.42
N VAL A 448 29.02 -31.22 -12.27
CA VAL A 448 28.85 -29.77 -12.02
C VAL A 448 27.40 -29.30 -12.06
N TRP A 449 26.45 -30.24 -12.14
CA TRP A 449 25.03 -29.93 -12.26
C TRP A 449 24.54 -29.05 -11.10
N ASP A 450 24.83 -29.45 -9.86
CA ASP A 450 24.41 -28.68 -8.68
C ASP A 450 25.03 -27.29 -8.61
N ASP A 451 26.30 -27.13 -9.01
CA ASP A 451 26.96 -25.82 -9.06
C ASP A 451 26.30 -24.86 -10.07
N ILE A 452 25.86 -25.40 -11.22
CA ILE A 452 25.08 -24.63 -12.21
C ILE A 452 23.74 -24.20 -11.59
N TRP A 453 23.04 -25.12 -10.92
CA TRP A 453 21.75 -24.81 -10.29
C TRP A 453 21.88 -23.82 -9.13
N VAL A 454 22.95 -23.88 -8.33
CA VAL A 454 23.20 -22.89 -7.26
C VAL A 454 23.36 -21.49 -7.85
N GLN A 455 24.08 -21.36 -8.96
CA GLN A 455 24.20 -20.09 -9.67
C GLN A 455 22.82 -19.63 -10.19
N ILE A 456 22.05 -20.51 -10.85
CA ILE A 456 20.70 -20.22 -11.35
C ILE A 456 19.80 -19.73 -10.22
N ARG A 457 19.86 -20.43 -9.09
CA ARG A 457 19.09 -20.09 -7.90
C ARG A 457 19.31 -18.65 -7.46
N THR A 458 20.56 -18.22 -7.27
CA THR A 458 20.86 -16.89 -6.73
C THR A 458 20.32 -15.79 -7.64
N ARG A 459 20.49 -15.93 -8.95
CA ARG A 459 20.02 -14.92 -9.90
C ARG A 459 18.49 -14.94 -10.05
N THR A 460 17.91 -16.13 -10.18
CA THR A 460 16.45 -16.29 -10.30
C THR A 460 15.74 -15.86 -9.03
N HIS A 461 16.32 -16.07 -7.84
CA HIS A 461 15.77 -15.59 -6.57
C HIS A 461 15.62 -14.07 -6.59
N THR A 462 16.66 -13.32 -6.95
CA THR A 462 16.60 -11.86 -7.05
C THR A 462 15.56 -11.42 -8.08
N MET A 463 15.57 -12.01 -9.27
CA MET A 463 14.65 -11.62 -10.35
C MET A 463 13.18 -11.92 -10.02
N ILE A 464 12.89 -13.09 -9.44
CA ILE A 464 11.54 -13.44 -9.02
C ILE A 464 11.13 -12.58 -7.83
N GLY A 465 12.04 -12.31 -6.89
CA GLY A 465 11.74 -11.44 -5.75
C GLY A 465 11.38 -10.02 -6.18
N GLU A 466 12.16 -9.41 -7.08
CA GLU A 466 11.85 -8.09 -7.64
C GLU A 466 10.52 -8.09 -8.40
N LEU A 467 10.25 -9.14 -9.19
CA LEU A 467 9.00 -9.28 -9.93
C LEU A 467 7.82 -9.38 -8.98
N VAL A 468 7.90 -10.30 -8.01
CA VAL A 468 6.84 -10.52 -7.02
C VAL A 468 6.59 -9.26 -6.22
N ASP A 469 7.62 -8.61 -5.69
CA ASP A 469 7.50 -7.37 -4.92
C ASP A 469 6.81 -6.26 -5.73
N GLN A 470 7.16 -6.10 -7.00
CA GLN A 470 6.50 -5.15 -7.90
C GLN A 470 5.03 -5.50 -8.12
N ILE A 471 4.70 -6.79 -8.32
CA ILE A 471 3.32 -7.24 -8.54
C ILE A 471 2.47 -7.02 -7.29
N LEU A 472 3.00 -7.40 -6.13
CA LEU A 472 2.35 -7.20 -4.84
C LEU A 472 2.08 -5.71 -4.62
N THR A 473 3.07 -4.87 -4.86
CA THR A 473 2.96 -3.42 -4.73
C THR A 473 1.90 -2.86 -5.70
N ASP A 474 1.93 -3.23 -6.98
CA ASP A 474 0.97 -2.76 -7.98
C ASP A 474 -0.47 -3.19 -7.61
N MET A 475 -0.66 -4.46 -7.21
CA MET A 475 -1.97 -4.99 -6.84
C MET A 475 -2.49 -4.39 -5.54
N ALA A 476 -1.66 -4.31 -4.50
CA ALA A 476 -2.04 -3.71 -3.24
C ALA A 476 -2.32 -2.22 -3.41
N GLN A 477 -1.52 -1.49 -4.18
CA GLN A 477 -1.76 -0.08 -4.46
C GLN A 477 -3.12 0.13 -5.13
N ILE A 478 -3.46 -0.67 -6.15
CA ILE A 478 -4.76 -0.57 -6.83
C ILE A 478 -5.91 -0.91 -5.86
N ALA A 479 -5.78 -2.00 -5.10
CA ALA A 479 -6.78 -2.42 -4.12
C ALA A 479 -6.99 -1.39 -3.01
N VAL A 480 -5.89 -0.89 -2.43
CA VAL A 480 -5.89 0.15 -1.41
C VAL A 480 -6.50 1.44 -1.96
N LEU A 481 -6.11 1.88 -3.15
CA LEU A 481 -6.69 3.08 -3.75
C LEU A 481 -8.21 2.95 -3.94
N ASP A 482 -8.73 1.79 -4.36
CA ASP A 482 -10.18 1.59 -4.49
C ASP A 482 -10.89 1.45 -3.15
N ILE A 483 -10.31 0.76 -2.17
CA ILE A 483 -10.83 0.71 -0.79
C ILE A 483 -10.92 2.14 -0.24
N MET A 484 -9.84 2.91 -0.41
CA MET A 484 -9.74 4.28 0.03
C MET A 484 -10.73 5.17 -0.72
N GLU A 485 -10.84 5.07 -2.05
CA GLU A 485 -11.84 5.80 -2.82
C GLU A 485 -13.27 5.49 -2.36
N GLU A 486 -13.57 4.25 -1.99
CA GLU A 486 -14.88 3.87 -1.44
C GLU A 486 -15.07 4.36 -0.01
N ILE A 487 -14.05 4.32 0.86
CA ILE A 487 -14.11 4.94 2.19
C ILE A 487 -14.35 6.45 2.05
N ARG A 488 -13.74 7.07 1.04
CA ARG A 488 -13.84 8.50 0.75
C ARG A 488 -15.17 8.87 0.08
N GLY A 489 -15.72 8.00 -0.76
CA GLY A 489 -16.94 8.24 -1.55
C GLY A 489 -18.22 7.64 -0.94
N GLY A 490 -18.09 6.79 0.07
CA GLY A 490 -19.16 6.02 0.69
C GLY A 490 -20.08 6.84 1.61
N ASP A 491 -20.74 7.86 1.06
CA ASP A 491 -22.18 8.15 1.22
C ASP A 491 -22.65 9.36 0.38
N THR A 492 -22.02 9.67 -0.78
CA THR A 492 -22.47 10.80 -1.62
C THR A 492 -23.59 10.45 -2.60
N THR A 493 -24.01 9.17 -2.67
CA THR A 493 -25.14 8.75 -3.52
C THR A 493 -26.52 9.23 -3.00
N LYS A 494 -26.57 9.99 -1.91
CA LYS A 494 -27.66 10.94 -1.65
C LYS A 494 -27.11 12.37 -1.61
N ALA A 495 -26.95 12.93 -2.81
CA ALA A 495 -26.67 14.33 -3.17
C ALA A 495 -25.19 14.74 -3.32
N ALA A 496 -24.73 14.84 -4.58
CA ALA A 496 -24.49 16.14 -5.24
C ALA A 496 -24.04 15.99 -6.72
N PRO A 497 -24.42 16.92 -7.61
CA PRO A 497 -23.90 17.00 -8.98
C PRO A 497 -22.51 17.66 -9.05
N ALA A 498 -21.82 17.40 -10.15
CA ALA A 498 -20.37 17.60 -10.36
C ALA A 498 -19.86 19.05 -10.49
N ASN A 499 -20.59 20.07 -10.03
CA ASN A 499 -20.14 21.47 -10.12
C ASN A 499 -20.09 22.12 -8.73
N GLY A 500 -18.89 22.58 -8.37
CA GLY A 500 -18.50 23.42 -7.23
C GLY A 500 -19.55 23.83 -6.20
N PHE A 501 -19.28 23.45 -4.96
CA PHE A 501 -20.02 23.74 -3.72
C PHE A 501 -21.43 23.13 -3.67
N THR A 502 -21.51 22.05 -2.89
CA THR A 502 -22.73 21.46 -2.37
C THR A 502 -23.66 22.51 -1.74
N SER A 503 -24.97 22.22 -1.77
CA SER A 503 -25.98 22.95 -0.99
C SER A 503 -25.43 23.36 0.39
N PRO A 504 -25.68 24.60 0.88
CA PRO A 504 -25.24 25.07 2.20
C PRO A 504 -25.63 24.14 3.36
N ASP A 505 -26.58 23.23 3.12
CA ASP A 505 -27.19 22.37 4.12
C ASP A 505 -26.59 20.95 4.20
N ALA A 506 -25.68 20.58 3.29
CA ALA A 506 -25.09 19.24 3.31
C ALA A 506 -23.96 19.12 4.35
N VAL A 507 -23.99 18.05 5.17
CA VAL A 507 -22.91 17.70 6.10
C VAL A 507 -21.61 17.53 5.32
N THR A 508 -20.53 18.15 5.79
CA THR A 508 -19.23 18.07 5.10
C THR A 508 -18.60 16.68 5.33
N PRO A 509 -18.31 15.90 4.28
CA PRO A 509 -17.71 14.57 4.46
C PRO A 509 -16.34 14.64 5.15
N LEU A 510 -16.08 13.71 6.06
CA LEU A 510 -14.81 13.63 6.79
C LEU A 510 -13.59 13.72 5.88
N ILE A 511 -13.61 13.04 4.73
CA ILE A 511 -12.46 13.06 3.82
C ILE A 511 -12.14 14.46 3.29
N GLU A 512 -13.16 15.27 2.97
CA GLU A 512 -12.90 16.62 2.46
C GLU A 512 -12.27 17.48 3.54
N ILE A 513 -12.68 17.27 4.80
CA ILE A 513 -12.04 17.88 5.98
C ILE A 513 -10.57 17.44 6.08
N GLN A 514 -10.28 16.14 5.96
CA GLN A 514 -8.90 15.64 6.02
C GLN A 514 -8.04 16.13 4.86
N LYS A 515 -8.58 16.20 3.64
CA LYS A 515 -7.87 16.72 2.45
C LYS A 515 -7.54 18.20 2.62
N GLU A 516 -8.50 18.99 3.09
CA GLU A 516 -8.32 20.41 3.39
C GLU A 516 -7.18 20.58 4.38
N ILE A 517 -7.18 19.76 5.43
CA ILE A 517 -6.20 19.81 6.51
C ILE A 517 -4.83 19.35 6.06
N HIS A 518 -4.73 18.27 5.29
CA HIS A 518 -3.48 17.87 4.67
C HIS A 518 -2.94 18.94 3.73
N ARG A 519 -3.79 19.56 2.91
CA ARG A 519 -3.37 20.64 2.01
C ARG A 519 -2.84 21.82 2.79
N TYR A 520 -3.54 22.23 3.84
CA TYR A 520 -3.14 23.32 4.70
C TYR A 520 -1.87 23.01 5.49
N ILE A 521 -1.76 21.82 6.10
CA ILE A 521 -0.54 21.40 6.80
C ILE A 521 0.62 21.47 5.83
N ARG A 522 0.49 20.99 4.59
CA ARG A 522 1.57 21.04 3.58
C ARG A 522 1.87 22.44 3.03
N SER A 523 0.89 23.33 2.99
CA SER A 523 1.06 24.70 2.45
C SER A 523 1.45 25.73 3.51
N ALA A 524 1.50 25.35 4.79
CA ALA A 524 1.83 26.27 5.87
C ALA A 524 3.23 26.89 5.63
N PRO A 525 3.37 28.23 5.61
CA PRO A 525 4.65 28.92 5.35
C PRO A 525 5.79 28.54 6.31
N ILE A 526 5.46 27.94 7.44
CA ILE A 526 6.41 27.36 8.40
C ILE A 526 7.27 26.25 7.75
N ILE A 527 6.79 25.65 6.65
CA ILE A 527 7.41 24.50 5.99
C ILE A 527 8.39 24.87 4.87
N GLU A 528 8.45 26.14 4.42
CA GLU A 528 9.46 26.57 3.44
C GLU A 528 10.91 26.44 3.96
N GLY A 529 11.12 25.98 5.20
CA GLY A 529 12.40 25.46 5.70
C GLY A 529 12.32 24.29 6.70
N SER A 530 11.14 23.69 6.94
CA SER A 530 11.00 22.62 7.94
C SER A 530 11.30 21.23 7.35
N ASN A 531 12.01 20.39 8.09
CA ASN A 531 12.29 19.01 7.69
C ASN A 531 11.01 18.15 7.74
N THR A 532 10.93 17.08 6.95
CA THR A 532 9.81 16.10 6.95
C THR A 532 9.49 15.55 8.34
N ALA A 533 10.48 15.54 9.24
CA ALA A 533 10.35 15.19 10.65
C ALA A 533 9.35 16.08 11.43
N ASP A 534 9.24 17.38 11.10
CA ASP A 534 8.33 18.28 11.81
C ASP A 534 6.87 18.01 11.47
N VAL A 535 6.57 17.73 10.19
CA VAL A 535 5.23 17.33 9.75
C VAL A 535 4.82 16.01 10.41
N ALA A 536 5.73 15.04 10.46
CA ALA A 536 5.50 13.77 11.15
C ALA A 536 5.22 13.96 12.66
N SER A 537 5.93 14.88 13.31
CA SER A 537 5.71 15.24 14.72
C SER A 537 4.31 15.85 14.95
N LEU A 538 3.85 16.74 14.06
CA LEU A 538 2.50 17.32 14.15
C LEU A 538 1.43 16.24 13.97
N HIS A 539 1.54 15.41 12.94
CA HIS A 539 0.62 14.30 12.69
C HIS A 539 0.56 13.32 13.88
N SER A 540 1.73 13.01 14.47
CA SER A 540 1.81 12.17 15.66
C SER A 540 1.10 12.80 16.86
N ALA A 541 1.30 14.10 17.11
CA ALA A 541 0.64 14.81 18.20
C ALA A 541 -0.89 14.87 18.02
N MET A 542 -1.37 15.13 16.80
CA MET A 542 -2.81 15.07 16.50
C MET A 542 -3.39 13.69 16.75
N THR A 543 -2.68 12.64 16.35
CA THR A 543 -3.10 11.24 16.54
C THR A 543 -3.15 10.85 18.02
N ARG A 544 -2.15 11.24 18.82
CA ARG A 544 -2.17 11.01 20.28
C ARG A 544 -3.32 11.75 20.95
N ALA A 545 -3.55 13.01 20.59
CA ALA A 545 -4.67 13.79 21.10
C ALA A 545 -6.02 13.16 20.72
N TRP A 546 -6.15 12.62 19.50
CA TRP A 546 -7.32 11.86 19.06
C TRP A 546 -7.54 10.60 19.91
N ILE A 547 -6.52 9.74 20.06
CA ILE A 547 -6.62 8.50 20.85
C ILE A 547 -7.04 8.81 22.28
N HIS A 548 -6.39 9.78 22.92
CA HIS A 548 -6.75 10.21 24.27
C HIS A 548 -8.17 10.78 24.35
N SER A 549 -8.59 11.60 23.38
CA SER A 549 -9.93 12.16 23.32
C SER A 549 -10.99 11.09 23.17
N ARG A 550 -10.77 10.09 22.32
CA ARG A 550 -11.63 8.93 22.16
C ARG A 550 -11.76 8.13 23.46
N ASP A 551 -10.63 7.80 24.09
CA ASP A 551 -10.61 6.92 25.27
C ASP A 551 -11.20 7.60 26.51
N THR A 552 -11.05 8.92 26.58
CA THR A 552 -11.53 9.70 27.71
C THR A 552 -12.96 10.19 27.54
N TYR A 553 -13.40 10.43 26.29
CA TYR A 553 -14.74 10.95 26.03
C TYR A 553 -15.81 10.02 26.59
N LYS A 554 -16.54 10.55 27.57
CA LYS A 554 -17.72 9.92 28.16
C LYS A 554 -18.82 10.96 28.18
N PRO A 555 -20.03 10.65 27.64
CA PRO A 555 -21.18 11.52 27.80
C PRO A 555 -21.37 11.82 29.28
N LEU A 556 -21.46 13.10 29.62
CA LEU A 556 -21.72 13.52 30.99
C LEU A 556 -23.22 13.36 31.24
N THR A 557 -23.64 12.13 31.58
CA THR A 557 -25.00 11.91 32.10
C THR A 557 -25.13 12.60 33.44
N LYS A 558 -26.32 13.17 33.72
CA LYS A 558 -26.60 13.90 34.96
C LYS A 558 -26.07 13.15 36.18
N VAL A 559 -25.01 13.67 36.80
CA VAL A 559 -24.77 13.46 38.22
C VAL A 559 -25.88 14.24 38.91
N MET A 560 -26.73 13.51 39.64
CA MET A 560 -27.91 14.02 40.35
C MET A 560 -27.61 15.24 41.22
#